data_AF-A0A7C4R328-F1
#
_entry.id   AF-A0A7C4R328-F1
#
_cell.length_a   1.000
_cell.length_b   1.000
_cell.length_c   1.000
_cell.angle_alpha   90.00
_cell.angle_beta   90.00
_cell.angle_gamma   90.00
#
_symmetry.space_group_name_H-M   'P 1'
#
loop_
_entity.id
_entity.type
_entity.pdbx_description
1 polymer ?
#
loop_
_entity_poly.entity_id
_entity_poly.type
_entity_poly.pdbx_seq_one_letter_code
_entity_poly.pdbx_strand_id
1 'polypeptide(L)'
;MNPDERMVRRVFVIHGPNLNLLGKREPQIYGRESLEEINASLVALGEELGIAVAAFQSNHEGAIVDRIQQAREAADGLIINPAAYTHTSVAIRDALALLAIPVIEVHLSNIHRREAFRRESLTAAVTTGQITGLGAEGYRLALRALSALMPPAVAVA
;
A
#
# COMPACT_ATOMS: atom_id res chain seq x y z
N MET A 1 -13.97 20.15 10.99
CA MET A 1 -14.11 19.52 9.66
C MET A 1 -15.36 18.67 9.75
N ASN A 2 -16.34 18.89 8.87
CA ASN A 2 -17.63 18.21 9.00
C ASN A 2 -17.45 16.71 8.67
N PRO A 3 -17.89 15.77 9.53
CA PRO A 3 -17.75 14.33 9.26
C PRO A 3 -18.57 13.82 8.05
N ASP A 4 -19.50 14.64 7.55
CA ASP A 4 -20.60 14.24 6.65
C ASP A 4 -20.36 14.40 5.13
N GLU A 5 -19.16 14.73 4.65
CA GLU A 5 -18.96 15.08 3.22
C GLU A 5 -18.21 14.05 2.36
N ARG A 6 -17.73 12.92 2.89
CA ARG A 6 -16.93 11.99 2.07
C ARG A 6 -17.78 10.95 1.35
N MET A 7 -18.39 11.39 0.25
CA MET A 7 -19.02 10.49 -0.74
C MET A 7 -18.02 9.59 -1.50
N VAL A 8 -16.73 9.93 -1.49
CA VAL A 8 -15.68 9.20 -2.20
C VAL A 8 -14.74 8.51 -1.22
N ARG A 9 -14.72 7.18 -1.25
CA ARG A 9 -13.77 6.35 -0.49
C ARG A 9 -12.35 6.67 -0.91
N ARG A 10 -11.41 6.68 0.03
CA ARG A 10 -10.01 7.03 -0.21
C ARG A 10 -9.08 5.90 0.18
N VAL A 11 -8.19 5.52 -0.73
CA VAL A 11 -7.11 4.58 -0.48
C VAL A 11 -5.78 5.31 -0.51
N PHE A 12 -4.97 5.12 0.55
CA PHE A 12 -3.58 5.53 0.53
C PHE A 12 -2.70 4.39 0.02
N VAL A 13 -1.76 4.72 -0.85
CA VAL A 13 -0.74 3.78 -1.35
C VAL A 13 0.61 4.27 -0.86
N ILE A 14 1.31 3.45 -0.07
CA ILE A 14 2.58 3.82 0.55
C ILE A 14 3.69 2.91 0.05
N HIS A 15 4.77 3.54 -0.43
CA HIS A 15 5.93 2.86 -0.99
C HIS A 15 7.16 3.15 -0.13
N GLY A 16 7.81 2.08 0.31
CA GLY A 16 9.04 2.11 1.08
C GLY A 16 10.28 2.46 0.26
N PRO A 17 11.47 2.22 0.85
CA PRO A 17 12.73 2.71 0.30
C PRO A 17 13.07 2.06 -1.04
N ASN A 18 13.76 2.84 -1.87
CA ASN A 18 14.27 2.48 -3.20
C ASN A 18 13.22 2.21 -4.29
N LEU A 19 11.92 2.19 -3.97
CA LEU A 19 10.88 2.00 -4.98
C LEU A 19 10.78 3.17 -5.97
N ASN A 20 11.25 4.36 -5.61
CA ASN A 20 11.42 5.49 -6.53
C ASN A 20 12.44 5.23 -7.67
N LEU A 21 13.20 4.13 -7.60
CA LEU A 21 14.15 3.71 -8.61
C LEU A 21 13.64 2.56 -9.49
N LEU A 22 12.37 2.16 -9.36
CA LEU A 22 11.74 1.19 -10.26
C LEU A 22 11.84 1.62 -11.72
N GLY A 23 11.91 0.65 -12.63
CA GLY A 23 12.15 0.88 -14.06
C GLY A 23 13.59 1.27 -14.43
N LYS A 24 14.41 1.73 -13.46
CA LYS A 24 15.81 2.12 -13.68
C LYS A 24 16.84 1.07 -13.26
N ARG A 25 16.44 0.08 -12.45
CA ARG A 25 17.33 -0.96 -11.89
C ARG A 25 16.72 -2.36 -12.03
N GLU A 26 17.55 -3.34 -12.39
CA GLU A 26 17.25 -4.79 -12.36
C GLU A 26 15.84 -5.17 -12.89
N PRO A 27 15.50 -4.83 -14.15
CA PRO A 27 14.15 -5.02 -14.69
C PRO A 27 13.68 -6.48 -14.71
N GLN A 28 14.61 -7.44 -14.66
CA GLN A 28 14.32 -8.87 -14.60
C GLN A 28 13.68 -9.30 -13.27
N ILE A 29 13.91 -8.56 -12.17
CA ILE A 29 13.41 -8.90 -10.83
C ILE A 29 12.17 -8.06 -10.47
N TYR A 30 12.17 -6.78 -10.82
CA TYR A 30 11.16 -5.82 -10.36
C TYR A 30 10.13 -5.42 -11.43
N GLY A 31 10.32 -5.89 -12.67
CA GLY A 31 9.52 -5.48 -13.82
C GLY A 31 10.06 -4.23 -14.50
N ARG A 32 9.47 -3.88 -15.65
CA ARG A 32 9.83 -2.69 -16.43
C ARG A 32 9.03 -1.45 -16.05
N GLU A 33 7.90 -1.62 -15.38
CA GLU A 33 7.05 -0.51 -14.95
C GLU A 33 7.77 0.33 -13.87
N SER A 34 7.80 1.63 -14.10
CA SER A 34 8.21 2.65 -13.15
C SER A 34 7.17 2.81 -12.03
N LEU A 35 7.57 3.44 -10.93
CA LEU A 35 6.64 3.71 -9.84
C LEU A 35 5.53 4.68 -10.27
N GLU A 36 5.86 5.63 -11.14
CA GLU A 36 4.93 6.58 -11.74
C GLU A 36 3.85 5.87 -12.57
N GLU A 37 4.23 4.89 -13.39
CA GLU A 37 3.27 4.08 -14.17
C GLU A 37 2.38 3.23 -13.27
N ILE A 38 2.93 2.61 -12.23
CA ILE A 38 2.14 1.87 -11.24
C ILE A 38 1.10 2.79 -10.60
N ASN A 39 1.52 3.96 -10.12
CA ASN A 39 0.62 4.94 -9.48
C ASN A 39 -0.48 5.41 -10.44
N ALA A 40 -0.13 5.73 -11.69
CA ALA A 40 -1.11 6.13 -12.69
C ALA A 40 -2.14 5.02 -12.96
N SER A 41 -1.69 3.76 -13.03
CA SER A 41 -2.60 2.62 -13.21
C SER A 41 -3.55 2.43 -12.02
N LEU A 42 -3.09 2.71 -10.79
CA LEU A 42 -3.94 2.63 -9.60
C LEU A 42 -4.93 3.77 -9.51
N VAL A 43 -4.55 4.98 -9.93
CA VAL A 43 -5.49 6.12 -10.02
C VAL A 43 -6.59 5.80 -11.03
N ALA A 44 -6.24 5.35 -12.23
CA ALA A 44 -7.22 4.98 -13.25
C ALA A 44 -8.17 3.87 -12.78
N LEU A 45 -7.63 2.81 -12.16
CA LEU A 45 -8.46 1.76 -11.56
C LEU A 45 -9.31 2.27 -10.38
N GLY A 46 -8.79 3.21 -9.60
CA GLY A 46 -9.54 3.87 -8.54
C GLY A 46 -10.76 4.60 -9.07
N GLU A 47 -10.60 5.36 -10.16
CA GLU A 47 -11.70 6.05 -10.85
C GLU A 47 -12.79 5.07 -11.31
N GLU A 48 -12.41 3.94 -11.91
CA GLU A 48 -13.35 2.87 -12.30
C GLU A 48 -14.12 2.29 -11.10
N LEU A 49 -13.50 2.26 -9.92
CA LEU A 49 -14.07 1.69 -8.69
C LEU A 49 -14.74 2.73 -7.78
N GLY A 50 -14.75 4.02 -8.16
CA GLY A 50 -15.24 5.11 -7.33
C GLY A 50 -14.40 5.33 -6.06
N ILE A 51 -13.09 5.15 -6.15
CA ILE A 51 -12.12 5.28 -5.06
C ILE A 51 -11.06 6.32 -5.43
N ALA A 52 -10.89 7.33 -4.59
CA ALA A 52 -9.77 8.25 -4.71
C ALA A 52 -8.47 7.60 -4.20
N VAL A 53 -7.45 7.54 -5.05
CA VAL A 53 -6.14 6.96 -4.70
C VAL A 53 -5.11 8.05 -4.48
N ALA A 54 -4.39 8.00 -3.35
CA ALA A 54 -3.30 8.92 -3.04
C ALA A 54 -2.01 8.16 -2.72
N ALA A 55 -1.06 8.23 -3.65
CA ALA A 55 0.24 7.58 -3.52
C ALA A 55 1.26 8.44 -2.77
N PHE A 56 2.15 7.79 -2.02
CA PHE A 56 3.26 8.40 -1.30
C PHE A 56 4.46 7.44 -1.29
N GLN A 57 5.66 7.95 -1.53
CA GLN A 57 6.90 7.18 -1.43
C GLN A 57 7.87 7.89 -0.49
N SER A 58 8.59 7.12 0.32
CA SER A 58 9.71 7.66 1.08
C SER A 58 10.80 6.62 1.33
N ASN A 59 12.04 7.10 1.41
CA ASN A 59 13.18 6.31 1.88
C ASN A 59 13.34 6.38 3.40
N HIS A 60 12.61 7.24 4.09
CA HIS A 60 12.72 7.48 5.52
C HIS A 60 11.60 6.76 6.28
N GLU A 61 11.98 5.90 7.22
CA GLU A 61 11.06 5.13 8.06
C GLU A 61 10.05 6.02 8.80
N GLY A 62 10.53 7.09 9.46
CA GLY A 62 9.66 8.03 10.19
C GLY A 62 8.60 8.68 9.30
N ALA A 63 8.95 9.06 8.06
CA ALA A 63 7.98 9.64 7.13
C ALA A 63 6.91 8.64 6.68
N ILE A 64 7.25 7.35 6.61
CA ILE A 64 6.27 6.28 6.35
C ILE A 64 5.35 6.11 7.56
N VAL A 65 5.90 6.12 8.78
CA VAL A 65 5.12 6.08 10.03
C VAL A 65 4.15 7.25 10.10
N ASP A 66 4.60 8.48 9.85
CA ASP A 66 3.76 9.68 9.85
C ASP A 66 2.63 9.56 8.81
N ARG A 67 2.95 9.04 7.62
CA ARG A 67 1.95 8.83 6.56
C ARG A 67 0.91 7.78 6.95
N ILE A 68 1.32 6.70 7.64
CA ILE A 68 0.41 5.69 8.18
C ILE A 68 -0.50 6.32 9.24
N GLN A 69 0.03 7.13 10.15
CA GLN A 69 -0.77 7.81 11.17
C GLN A 69 -1.81 8.76 10.55
N GLN A 70 -1.44 9.49 9.51
CA GLN A 70 -2.39 10.32 8.74
C GLN A 70 -3.50 9.48 8.08
N ALA A 71 -3.20 8.23 7.68
CA ALA A 71 -4.18 7.34 7.08
C ALA A 71 -5.33 7.01 8.04
N ARG A 72 -5.05 6.98 9.34
CA ARG A 72 -6.04 6.70 10.39
C ARG A 72 -7.27 7.62 10.33
N GLU A 73 -7.07 8.87 9.95
CA GLU A 73 -8.14 9.89 9.90
C GLU A 73 -8.60 10.22 8.47
N ALA A 74 -7.79 9.87 7.47
CA ALA A 74 -7.96 10.38 6.12
C ALA A 74 -8.13 9.32 5.04
N ALA A 75 -7.97 8.03 5.33
CA ALA A 75 -8.15 6.94 4.39
C ALA A 75 -9.16 5.92 4.91
N ASP A 76 -9.85 5.26 3.98
CA ASP A 76 -10.79 4.17 4.23
C ASP A 76 -10.10 2.80 4.01
N GLY A 77 -8.95 2.79 3.34
CA GLY A 77 -8.10 1.61 3.15
C GLY A 77 -6.66 2.00 2.82
N LEU A 78 -5.74 1.06 3.00
CA LEU A 78 -4.30 1.29 2.79
C LEU A 78 -3.64 0.15 2.04
N ILE A 79 -2.89 0.47 1.00
CA ILE A 79 -1.96 -0.44 0.33
C ILE A 79 -0.55 -0.01 0.73
N ILE A 80 0.28 -0.96 1.17
CA ILE A 80 1.67 -0.66 1.51
C ILE A 80 2.62 -1.67 0.89
N ASN A 81 3.68 -1.17 0.28
CA ASN A 81 4.87 -1.95 -0.01
C ASN A 81 6.02 -1.39 0.85
N PRO A 82 6.33 -1.99 2.01
CA PRO A 82 7.38 -1.48 2.89
C PRO A 82 8.79 -1.67 2.34
N ALA A 83 8.95 -2.38 1.21
CA ALA A 83 10.22 -2.73 0.61
C ALA A 83 11.21 -3.32 1.63
N ALA A 84 12.39 -2.73 1.81
CA ALA A 84 13.38 -3.25 2.75
C ALA A 84 12.88 -3.23 4.21
N TYR A 85 12.01 -2.28 4.56
CA TYR A 85 11.52 -2.12 5.93
C TYR A 85 10.54 -3.22 6.36
N THR A 86 10.01 -4.02 5.42
CA THR A 86 9.27 -5.24 5.74
C THR A 86 10.05 -6.15 6.70
N HIS A 87 11.37 -6.19 6.57
CA HIS A 87 12.22 -7.13 7.29
C HIS A 87 12.83 -6.55 8.57
N THR A 88 12.68 -5.24 8.81
CA THR A 88 13.47 -4.55 9.85
C THR A 88 12.65 -3.59 10.72
N SER A 89 11.54 -3.06 10.21
CA SER A 89 10.84 -1.95 10.87
C SER A 89 9.73 -2.44 11.80
N VAL A 90 10.05 -2.49 13.10
CA VAL A 90 9.05 -2.62 14.15
C VAL A 90 8.19 -1.35 14.23
N ALA A 91 8.76 -0.17 13.94
CA ALA A 91 8.02 1.09 13.98
C ALA A 91 6.88 1.15 12.95
N ILE A 92 7.11 0.71 11.71
CA ILE A 92 6.07 0.63 10.68
C ILE A 92 5.02 -0.43 11.05
N ARG A 93 5.45 -1.60 11.55
CA ARG A 93 4.52 -2.62 12.07
C ARG A 93 3.58 -2.02 13.12
N ASP A 94 4.13 -1.37 14.13
CA ASP A 94 3.33 -0.85 15.23
C ASP A 94 2.42 0.29 14.79
N ALA A 95 2.86 1.14 13.85
CA ALA A 95 2.00 2.15 13.24
C ALA A 95 0.82 1.54 12.47
N LEU A 96 1.06 0.46 11.71
CA LEU A 96 0.00 -0.26 10.99
C LEU A 96 -1.00 -0.93 11.96
N ALA A 97 -0.51 -1.49 13.06
CA ALA A 97 -1.35 -2.18 14.05
C ALA A 97 -2.35 -1.24 14.75
N LEU A 98 -2.14 0.06 14.70
CA LEU A 98 -3.03 1.09 15.24
C LEU A 98 -4.17 1.48 14.28
N LEU A 99 -4.14 1.01 13.03
CA LEU A 99 -5.19 1.29 12.05
C LEU A 99 -6.41 0.39 12.26
N ALA A 100 -7.59 0.99 12.15
CA ALA A 100 -8.88 0.28 12.16
C ALA A 100 -9.46 0.08 10.74
N ILE A 101 -8.68 0.41 9.71
CA ILE A 101 -9.04 0.28 8.29
C ILE A 101 -8.35 -0.94 7.67
N PRO A 102 -8.91 -1.54 6.60
CA PRO A 102 -8.26 -2.65 5.92
C PRO A 102 -6.92 -2.23 5.29
N VAL A 103 -5.90 -3.07 5.48
CA VAL A 103 -4.53 -2.86 5.00
C VAL A 103 -4.08 -4.05 4.16
N ILE A 104 -3.61 -3.83 2.94
CA ILE A 104 -3.00 -4.86 2.11
C ILE A 104 -1.51 -4.59 1.92
N GLU A 105 -0.67 -5.51 2.35
CA GLU A 105 0.77 -5.49 2.07
C GLU A 105 1.05 -6.04 0.67
N VAL A 106 1.87 -5.35 -0.13
CA VAL A 106 2.20 -5.74 -1.49
C VAL A 106 3.71 -5.83 -1.66
N HIS A 107 4.16 -6.91 -2.31
CA HIS A 107 5.55 -7.09 -2.75
C HIS A 107 5.59 -7.42 -4.23
N LEU A 108 6.33 -6.63 -5.01
CA LEU A 108 6.51 -6.85 -6.45
C LEU A 108 7.13 -8.24 -6.73
N SER A 109 8.22 -8.57 -6.02
CA SER A 109 8.90 -9.86 -6.11
C SER A 109 8.35 -10.85 -5.09
N ASN A 110 8.48 -12.15 -5.36
CA ASN A 110 8.16 -13.19 -4.38
C ASN A 110 9.24 -13.22 -3.30
N ILE A 111 8.96 -12.66 -2.13
CA ILE A 111 9.93 -12.53 -1.04
C ILE A 111 10.35 -13.89 -0.45
N HIS A 112 9.49 -14.91 -0.56
CA HIS A 112 9.78 -16.25 -0.04
C HIS A 112 10.79 -17.03 -0.91
N ARG A 113 10.94 -16.65 -2.19
CA ARG A 113 11.95 -17.22 -3.11
C ARG A 113 13.33 -16.57 -2.96
N ARG A 114 13.44 -15.53 -2.13
CA ARG A 114 14.65 -14.74 -1.95
C ARG A 114 15.49 -15.23 -0.76
N GLU A 115 16.53 -14.47 -0.43
CA GLU A 115 17.44 -14.70 0.68
C GLU A 115 16.68 -14.89 2.00
N ALA A 116 17.24 -15.65 2.94
CA ALA A 116 16.54 -16.02 4.19
C ALA A 116 16.01 -14.80 4.96
N PHE A 117 16.79 -13.71 5.04
CA PHE A 117 16.40 -12.49 5.72
C PHE A 117 15.24 -11.73 5.06
N ARG A 118 14.84 -12.11 3.83
CA ARG A 118 13.69 -11.53 3.13
C ARG A 118 12.41 -12.34 3.27
N ARG A 119 12.48 -13.54 3.84
CA ARG A 119 11.31 -14.45 3.88
C ARG A 119 10.33 -14.06 4.97
N GLU A 120 10.78 -13.35 5.99
CA GLU A 120 9.97 -12.89 7.12
C GLU A 120 9.54 -11.45 6.91
N SER A 121 8.24 -11.19 7.10
CA SER A 121 7.65 -9.86 7.11
C SER A 121 7.17 -9.52 8.51
N LEU A 122 7.73 -8.46 9.09
CA LEU A 122 7.30 -7.94 10.38
C LEU A 122 5.92 -7.29 10.29
N THR A 123 5.55 -6.79 9.11
CA THR A 123 4.29 -6.07 8.86
C THR A 123 3.14 -7.01 8.51
N ALA A 124 3.40 -8.18 7.92
CA ALA A 124 2.34 -9.06 7.41
C ALA A 124 1.37 -9.54 8.50
N ALA A 125 1.84 -9.73 9.73
CA ALA A 125 1.02 -10.18 10.85
C ALA A 125 -0.03 -9.14 11.31
N VAL A 126 0.12 -7.87 10.92
CA VAL A 126 -0.77 -6.77 11.31
C VAL A 126 -1.52 -6.16 10.12
N THR A 127 -1.41 -6.77 8.92
CA THR A 127 -2.19 -6.37 7.74
C THR A 127 -3.36 -7.33 7.52
N THR A 128 -4.39 -6.87 6.80
CA THR A 128 -5.56 -7.69 6.43
C THR A 128 -5.18 -8.81 5.47
N GLY A 129 -4.17 -8.59 4.64
CA GLY A 129 -3.64 -9.60 3.72
C GLY A 129 -2.33 -9.16 3.10
N GLN A 130 -1.61 -10.13 2.54
CA GLN A 130 -0.35 -9.92 1.83
C GLN A 130 -0.43 -10.51 0.42
N ILE A 131 0.03 -9.74 -0.57
CA ILE A 131 0.16 -10.16 -1.96
C ILE A 131 1.63 -10.07 -2.35
N THR A 132 2.25 -11.16 -2.79
CA THR A 132 3.68 -11.20 -3.12
C THR A 132 3.95 -11.87 -4.46
N GLY A 133 4.88 -11.31 -5.24
CA GLY A 133 5.43 -11.95 -6.43
C GLY A 133 4.62 -11.85 -7.71
N LEU A 134 3.62 -10.96 -7.74
CA LEU A 134 2.77 -10.73 -8.91
C LEU A 134 3.13 -9.44 -9.66
N GLY A 135 4.28 -8.83 -9.36
CA GLY A 135 4.68 -7.55 -9.95
C GLY A 135 3.66 -6.45 -9.68
N ALA A 136 3.50 -5.53 -10.63
CA ALA A 136 2.56 -4.41 -10.54
C ALA A 136 1.09 -4.86 -10.39
N GLU A 137 0.74 -6.04 -10.89
CA GLU A 137 -0.61 -6.60 -10.76
C GLU A 137 -1.01 -6.80 -9.29
N GLY A 138 -0.04 -7.06 -8.42
CA GLY A 138 -0.30 -7.17 -6.98
C GLY A 138 -0.95 -5.93 -6.39
N TYR A 139 -0.61 -4.73 -6.88
CA TYR A 139 -1.24 -3.49 -6.43
C TYR A 139 -2.69 -3.36 -6.94
N ARG A 140 -2.96 -3.75 -8.18
CA ARG A 140 -4.31 -3.70 -8.77
C ARG A 140 -5.24 -4.69 -8.07
N LEU A 141 -4.75 -5.89 -7.78
CA LEU A 141 -5.45 -6.88 -6.96
C LEU A 141 -5.71 -6.36 -5.54
N ALA A 142 -4.73 -5.70 -4.91
CA ALA A 142 -4.91 -5.09 -3.60
C ALA A 142 -6.01 -4.01 -3.60
N LEU A 143 -6.04 -3.14 -4.62
CA LEU A 143 -7.07 -2.11 -4.72
C LEU A 143 -8.48 -2.70 -4.92
N ARG A 144 -8.61 -3.73 -5.75
CA ARG A 144 -9.88 -4.45 -5.93
C ARG A 144 -10.33 -5.15 -4.64
N ALA A 145 -9.40 -5.79 -3.92
CA ALA A 145 -9.70 -6.39 -2.62
C ALA A 145 -10.17 -5.35 -1.61
N LEU A 146 -9.49 -4.19 -1.51
CA LEU A 146 -9.93 -3.09 -0.67
C LEU A 146 -11.32 -2.56 -1.06
N SER A 147 -11.64 -2.46 -2.35
CA SER A 147 -12.98 -2.03 -2.79
C SER A 147 -14.10 -2.92 -2.21
N ALA A 148 -13.84 -4.22 -2.04
CA ALA A 148 -14.78 -5.17 -1.44
C ALA A 148 -14.75 -5.19 0.10
N LEU A 149 -13.60 -4.89 0.72
CA LEU A 149 -13.39 -4.94 2.17
C LEU A 149 -13.79 -3.63 2.88
N MET A 150 -13.65 -2.49 2.21
CA MET A 150 -14.04 -1.20 2.75
C MET A 150 -15.56 -1.13 2.87
N PRO A 151 -16.09 -0.55 3.96
CA PRO A 151 -17.53 -0.33 4.08
C PRO A 151 -18.06 0.50 2.89
N PRO A 152 -19.35 0.39 2.55
CA PRO A 152 -19.96 1.24 1.54
C PRO A 152 -19.73 2.71 1.88
N ALA A 153 -19.58 3.56 0.87
CA ALA A 153 -19.61 5.01 1.09
C ALA A 153 -20.95 5.34 1.76
N VAL A 154 -20.91 5.84 2.99
CA VAL A 154 -22.12 6.15 3.74
C VAL A 154 -22.65 7.48 3.20
N ALA A 155 -23.81 7.45 2.55
CA ALA A 155 -24.65 8.63 2.41
C ALA A 155 -25.37 8.81 3.74
N VAL A 156 -25.02 9.86 4.49
CA VAL A 156 -25.81 10.26 5.66
C VAL A 156 -26.98 11.09 5.13
N ALA A 157 -28.20 10.62 5.40
CA ALA A 157 -29.44 11.32 5.10
C ALA A 157 -29.68 12.48 6.08
#